data_AF-A0A1X9YP83-F1
#
_entry.id   AF-A0A1X9YP83-F1
#
_cell.length_a   1.000
_cell.length_b   1.000
_cell.length_c   1.000
_cell.angle_alpha   90.00
_cell.angle_beta   90.00
_cell.angle_gamma   90.00
#
_symmetry.space_group_name_H-M   'P 1'
#
loop_
_entity.id
_entity.type
_entity.pdbx_description
1 polymer ?
#
loop_
_entity_poly.entity_id
_entity_poly.type
_entity_poly.pdbx_seq_one_letter_code
_entity_poly.pdbx_strand_id
1 'polypeptide(L)'
;MLLPVSTIYRMSKPFLTLRYSPSLEYLSASWLHPISSPLYRQGIRTIAVCVARLGVKLVYNDLSRAGAPTKQDQCCTASFLKQALAKTPLRRSAKVIPTDEPRWQEYKSLTQQAKDLPYETGIFSCGTEATSWLFAGIKKKSCAPDDLLAIPMSDNLPDLTNLPLSSSSPEQPVSTGPPAEGNVMLFRTDFVEVNLCQQQRILLVCWLRPVISWEYRQGIEEAGRFLLEYRLEKLLINNQRLGVLNIDDQNWLAATSIRLIAQSNLKRLAVISSSDILQQLTDETLDARVKSADLQFHTRYFFWEDEALEWLALSFEAPEL
;
A
#
# COMPACT_ATOMS: atom_id res chain seq x y z
N MET A 1 39.56 -8.39 -11.42
CA MET A 1 39.21 -8.81 -10.05
C MET A 1 37.83 -8.21 -9.77
N LEU A 2 36.77 -8.99 -10.04
CA LEU A 2 35.37 -8.54 -9.93
C LEU A 2 34.94 -8.69 -8.48
N LEU A 3 34.46 -7.61 -7.86
CA LEU A 3 33.85 -7.68 -6.53
C LEU A 3 32.51 -8.42 -6.63
N PRO A 4 32.16 -9.26 -5.64
CA PRO A 4 30.91 -10.01 -5.66
C PRO A 4 29.70 -9.06 -5.54
N VAL A 5 28.72 -9.25 -6.43
CA VAL A 5 27.43 -8.53 -6.52
C VAL A 5 26.51 -8.80 -5.32
N SER A 6 26.94 -9.56 -4.30
CA SER A 6 26.17 -9.87 -3.10
C SER A 6 26.18 -8.77 -2.02
N THR A 7 26.50 -7.54 -2.39
CA THR A 7 26.68 -6.43 -1.44
C THR A 7 25.40 -5.59 -1.38
N ILE A 8 24.67 -5.74 -0.26
CA ILE A 8 23.68 -4.79 0.29
C ILE A 8 22.25 -4.92 -0.27
N TYR A 9 21.56 -6.02 0.05
CA TYR A 9 20.17 -5.88 0.50
C TYR A 9 20.20 -5.48 1.98
N ARG A 10 20.45 -4.20 2.26
CA ARG A 10 20.18 -3.66 3.60
C ARG A 10 18.67 -3.76 3.76
N MET A 11 18.21 -4.73 4.56
CA MET A 11 16.83 -4.72 5.04
C MET A 11 16.58 -3.33 5.60
N SER A 12 15.70 -2.56 4.95
CA SER A 12 15.35 -1.23 5.38
C SER A 12 14.91 -1.34 6.84
N LYS A 13 15.51 -0.54 7.73
CA LYS A 13 15.10 -0.53 9.13
C LYS A 13 13.57 -0.31 9.19
N PRO A 14 12.85 -1.03 10.06
CA PRO A 14 11.41 -0.82 10.19
C PRO A 14 11.17 0.65 10.55
N PHE A 15 10.24 1.28 9.84
CA PHE A 15 9.87 2.68 10.09
C PHE A 15 8.65 2.81 11.01
N LEU A 16 7.90 1.71 11.18
CA LEU A 16 6.66 1.64 11.94
C LEU A 16 6.61 0.31 12.71
N THR A 17 6.23 0.38 13.99
CA THR A 17 5.84 -0.80 14.78
C THR A 17 4.34 -0.78 15.00
N LEU A 18 3.69 -1.92 14.76
CA LEU A 18 2.27 -2.11 15.01
C LEU A 18 2.06 -3.20 16.07
N ARG A 19 1.20 -2.91 17.04
CA ARG A 19 0.80 -3.86 18.08
C ARG A 19 -0.70 -3.81 18.29
N TYR A 20 -1.36 -4.97 18.38
CA TYR A 20 -2.80 -5.06 18.53
C TYR A 20 -3.17 -5.83 19.80
N SER A 21 -4.15 -5.31 20.54
CA SER A 21 -4.78 -5.99 21.68
C SER A 21 -6.22 -6.36 21.32
N PRO A 22 -6.52 -7.66 21.13
CA PRO A 22 -7.87 -8.13 20.85
C PRO A 22 -8.85 -7.85 21.98
N SER A 23 -8.41 -7.96 23.23
CA SER A 23 -9.26 -7.78 24.43
C SER A 23 -9.79 -6.35 24.59
N LEU A 24 -9.03 -5.38 24.08
CA LEU A 24 -9.37 -3.95 24.10
C LEU A 24 -9.80 -3.40 22.74
N GLU A 25 -9.74 -4.22 21.68
CA GLU A 25 -9.89 -3.79 20.27
C GLU A 25 -9.02 -2.56 19.98
N TYR A 26 -7.77 -2.61 20.44
CA TYR A 26 -6.83 -1.49 20.51
C TYR A 26 -5.63 -1.73 19.60
N LEU A 27 -5.28 -0.73 18.79
CA LEU A 27 -4.09 -0.73 17.95
C LEU A 27 -3.12 0.36 18.40
N SER A 28 -1.88 -0.02 18.68
CA SER A 28 -0.77 0.88 18.92
C SER A 28 0.13 0.93 17.69
N ALA A 29 0.40 2.14 17.22
CA ALA A 29 1.30 2.44 16.12
C ALA A 29 2.41 3.37 16.61
N SER A 30 3.67 2.97 16.46
CA SER A 30 4.83 3.76 16.88
C SER A 30 5.79 3.95 15.71
N TRP A 31 6.00 5.20 15.31
CA TRP A 31 6.94 5.55 14.25
C TRP A 31 8.36 5.58 14.83
N LEU A 32 9.31 4.98 14.12
CA LEU A 32 10.62 4.68 14.71
C LEU A 32 11.69 5.74 14.40
N HIS A 33 11.53 6.46 13.30
CA HIS A 33 12.46 7.49 12.84
C HIS A 33 11.76 8.46 11.86
N PRO A 34 12.39 9.59 11.50
CA PRO A 34 11.86 10.47 10.48
C PRO A 34 11.66 9.71 9.17
N ILE A 35 10.56 9.99 8.49
CA ILE A 35 10.16 9.29 7.27
C ILE A 35 9.92 10.27 6.13
N SER A 36 10.06 9.75 4.91
CA SER A 36 9.64 10.46 3.71
C SER A 36 8.11 10.48 3.58
N SER A 37 7.59 11.38 2.74
CA SER A 37 6.17 11.45 2.39
C SER A 37 5.59 10.11 1.91
N PRO A 38 6.24 9.34 1.02
CA PRO A 38 5.83 7.97 0.69
C PRO A 38 5.66 7.03 1.88
N LEU A 39 6.68 6.92 2.74
CA LEU A 39 6.66 6.01 3.89
C LEU A 39 5.61 6.43 4.92
N TYR A 40 5.40 7.73 5.09
CA TYR A 40 4.29 8.25 5.89
C TYR A 40 2.94 7.80 5.33
N ARG A 41 2.69 8.03 4.03
CA ARG A 41 1.43 7.60 3.39
C ARG A 41 1.25 6.09 3.48
N GLN A 42 2.33 5.32 3.31
CA GLN A 42 2.31 3.86 3.46
C GLN A 42 1.91 3.47 4.88
N GLY A 43 2.58 4.00 5.91
CA GLY A 43 2.26 3.65 7.30
C GLY A 43 0.83 4.04 7.69
N ILE A 44 0.32 5.18 7.21
CA ILE A 44 -1.08 5.57 7.39
C ILE A 44 -2.05 4.57 6.77
N ARG A 45 -1.79 4.11 5.54
CA ARG A 45 -2.60 3.07 4.88
C ARG A 45 -2.54 1.76 5.63
N THR A 46 -1.35 1.31 6.04
CA THR A 46 -1.18 0.09 6.85
C THR A 46 -2.00 0.16 8.13
N ILE A 47 -1.94 1.29 8.86
CA ILE A 47 -2.76 1.50 10.06
C ILE A 47 -4.25 1.39 9.72
N ALA A 48 -4.73 2.02 8.65
CA ALA A 48 -6.13 1.98 8.25
C ALA A 48 -6.60 0.55 7.89
N VAL A 49 -5.78 -0.22 7.18
CA VAL A 49 -6.06 -1.64 6.86
C VAL A 49 -6.15 -2.45 8.14
N CYS A 50 -5.21 -2.30 9.07
CA CYS A 50 -5.26 -2.97 10.36
C CYS A 50 -6.54 -2.62 11.13
N VAL A 51 -6.95 -1.34 11.13
CA VAL A 51 -8.19 -0.90 11.78
C VAL A 51 -9.41 -1.61 11.19
N ALA A 52 -9.52 -1.64 9.87
CA ALA A 52 -10.65 -2.25 9.19
C ALA A 52 -10.70 -3.77 9.38
N ARG A 53 -9.56 -4.46 9.21
CA ARG A 53 -9.48 -5.93 9.25
C ARG A 53 -9.59 -6.49 10.66
N LEU A 54 -9.02 -5.82 11.66
CA LEU A 54 -9.02 -6.28 13.06
C LEU A 54 -10.19 -5.73 13.89
N GLY A 55 -11.10 -4.97 13.27
CA GLY A 55 -12.24 -4.36 13.97
C GLY A 55 -11.81 -3.42 15.10
N VAL A 56 -10.72 -2.68 14.91
CA VAL A 56 -10.14 -1.82 15.96
C VAL A 56 -11.09 -0.68 16.31
N LYS A 57 -11.33 -0.48 17.61
CA LYS A 57 -12.14 0.64 18.14
C LYS A 57 -11.31 1.80 18.65
N LEU A 58 -10.06 1.55 19.03
CA LEU A 58 -9.16 2.52 19.65
C LEU A 58 -7.79 2.49 18.98
N VAL A 59 -7.33 3.65 18.51
CA VAL A 59 -5.99 3.78 17.90
C VAL A 59 -5.15 4.72 18.74
N TYR A 60 -3.94 4.28 19.08
CA TYR A 60 -2.87 5.11 19.59
C TYR A 60 -1.78 5.22 18.53
N ASN A 61 -1.39 6.44 18.18
CA ASN A 61 -0.44 6.70 17.12
C ASN A 61 0.65 7.67 17.62
N ASP A 62 1.85 7.14 17.88
CA ASP A 62 2.99 7.90 18.37
C ASP A 62 3.88 8.39 17.22
N LEU A 63 3.59 9.62 16.78
CA LEU A 63 4.27 10.35 15.72
C LEU A 63 5.49 11.14 16.23
N SER A 64 5.88 11.00 17.51
CA SER A 64 6.97 11.76 18.12
C SER A 64 8.29 11.68 17.35
N ARG A 65 8.50 10.58 16.61
CA ARG A 65 9.72 10.34 15.81
C ARG A 65 9.50 10.41 14.30
N ALA A 66 8.26 10.54 13.80
CA ALA A 66 7.97 10.46 12.36
C ALA A 66 8.51 11.65 11.55
N GLY A 67 8.84 12.76 12.21
CA GLY A 67 9.00 14.06 11.54
C GLY A 67 7.63 14.69 11.23
N ALA A 68 7.63 15.86 10.59
CA ALA A 68 6.38 16.52 10.21
C ALA A 68 6.00 16.14 8.76
N PRO A 69 4.82 15.54 8.53
CA PRO A 69 4.33 15.29 7.18
C PRO A 69 4.06 16.62 6.48
N THR A 70 4.27 16.66 5.15
CA THR A 70 3.99 17.87 4.37
C THR A 70 2.50 18.23 4.40
N LYS A 71 2.14 19.51 4.16
CA LYS A 71 0.72 19.92 4.07
C LYS A 71 -0.06 19.09 3.04
N GLN A 72 0.58 18.69 1.94
CA GLN A 72 -0.04 17.83 0.94
C GLN A 72 -0.33 16.43 1.50
N ASP A 73 0.64 15.80 2.17
CA ASP A 73 0.44 14.49 2.81
C ASP A 73 -0.67 14.53 3.85
N GLN A 74 -0.73 15.62 4.61
CA GLN A 74 -1.76 15.87 5.61
C GLN A 74 -3.16 15.90 5.00
N CYS A 75 -3.37 16.72 3.96
CA CYS A 75 -4.65 16.79 3.24
C CYS A 75 -5.03 15.45 2.60
N CYS A 76 -4.08 14.78 1.96
CA CYS A 76 -4.30 13.45 1.37
C CYS A 76 -4.67 12.42 2.44
N THR A 77 -3.99 12.45 3.59
CA THR A 77 -4.25 11.55 4.73
C THR A 77 -5.64 11.77 5.31
N ALA A 78 -6.04 13.02 5.52
CA ALA A 78 -7.37 13.33 6.05
C ALA A 78 -8.48 12.82 5.13
N SER A 79 -8.38 13.11 3.82
CA SER A 79 -9.33 12.63 2.82
C SER A 79 -9.38 11.09 2.75
N PHE A 80 -8.21 10.44 2.72
CA PHE A 80 -8.11 8.99 2.71
C PHE A 80 -8.72 8.36 3.96
N LEU A 81 -8.35 8.81 5.17
CA LEU A 81 -8.86 8.25 6.42
C LEU A 81 -10.37 8.46 6.55
N LYS A 82 -10.90 9.61 6.13
CA LYS A 82 -12.35 9.87 6.10
C LYS A 82 -13.08 8.80 5.29
N GLN A 83 -12.57 8.44 4.10
CA GLN A 83 -13.19 7.44 3.24
C GLN A 83 -12.96 6.02 3.76
N ALA A 84 -11.70 5.67 4.07
CA ALA A 84 -11.29 4.32 4.44
C ALA A 84 -11.89 3.87 5.78
N LEU A 85 -12.08 4.80 6.73
CA LEU A 85 -12.52 4.48 8.08
C LEU A 85 -14.00 4.79 8.35
N ALA A 86 -14.74 5.34 7.37
CA ALA A 86 -16.17 5.66 7.50
C ALA A 86 -17.06 4.48 7.89
N LYS A 87 -16.66 3.26 7.51
CA LYS A 87 -17.43 2.02 7.76
C LYS A 87 -16.77 1.12 8.80
N THR A 88 -15.79 1.63 9.55
CA THR A 88 -15.06 0.86 10.55
C THR A 88 -15.63 1.11 11.95
N PRO A 89 -15.40 0.20 12.92
CA PRO A 89 -15.87 0.40 14.30
C PRO A 89 -15.00 1.39 15.10
N LEU A 90 -14.07 2.09 14.46
CA LEU A 90 -13.15 3.03 15.10
C LEU A 90 -13.94 4.16 15.80
N ARG A 91 -13.64 4.38 17.08
CA ARG A 91 -14.31 5.41 17.91
C ARG A 91 -13.38 6.55 18.29
N ARG A 92 -12.13 6.23 18.62
CA ARG A 92 -11.14 7.20 19.07
C ARG A 92 -9.77 6.94 18.46
N SER A 93 -9.08 8.01 18.09
CA SER A 93 -7.68 8.01 17.70
C SER A 93 -6.91 9.05 18.50
N ALA A 94 -5.98 8.60 19.34
CA ALA A 94 -5.04 9.46 20.04
C ALA A 94 -3.73 9.56 19.25
N LYS A 95 -3.25 10.78 19.04
CA LYS A 95 -1.98 11.07 18.37
C LYS A 95 -1.02 11.73 19.34
N VAL A 96 0.16 11.14 19.52
CA VAL A 96 1.25 11.77 20.27
C VAL A 96 2.19 12.42 19.28
N ILE A 97 2.44 13.71 19.44
CA ILE A 97 3.30 14.51 18.57
C ILE A 97 4.47 15.08 19.38
N PRO A 98 5.61 15.37 18.74
CA PRO A 98 6.73 15.93 19.47
C PRO A 98 6.41 17.35 19.97
N THR A 99 6.99 17.71 21.12
CA THR A 99 6.70 18.97 21.84
C THR A 99 7.49 20.17 21.31
N ASP A 100 8.21 20.03 20.20
CA ASP A 100 8.91 21.16 19.61
C ASP A 100 7.90 22.12 18.97
N GLU A 101 7.90 23.37 19.45
CA GLU A 101 6.90 24.41 19.14
C GLU A 101 6.62 24.56 17.63
N PRO A 102 7.61 24.54 16.70
CA PRO A 102 7.33 24.67 15.28
C PRO A 102 6.47 23.51 14.74
N ARG A 103 6.80 22.27 15.14
CA ARG A 103 6.06 21.09 14.70
C ARG A 103 4.69 21.03 15.36
N TRP A 104 4.57 21.45 16.61
CA TRP A 104 3.28 21.51 17.30
C TRP A 104 2.26 22.34 16.52
N GLN A 105 2.66 23.52 16.00
CA GLN A 105 1.77 24.37 15.20
C GLN A 105 1.37 23.73 13.86
N GLU A 106 2.31 23.06 13.19
CA GLU A 106 2.02 22.32 11.94
C GLU A 106 0.98 21.22 12.20
N TYR A 107 1.16 20.44 13.27
CA TYR A 107 0.21 19.40 13.67
C TYR A 107 -1.11 19.95 14.21
N LYS A 108 -1.14 21.14 14.80
CA LYS A 108 -2.39 21.76 15.29
C LYS A 108 -3.35 22.10 14.15
N SER A 109 -2.82 22.43 12.96
CA SER A 109 -3.65 22.62 11.77
C SER A 109 -4.38 21.33 11.35
N LEU A 110 -3.80 20.15 11.63
CA LEU A 110 -4.43 18.85 11.37
C LEU A 110 -5.68 18.60 12.22
N THR A 111 -5.68 19.05 13.48
CA THR A 111 -6.87 18.91 14.34
C THR A 111 -8.10 19.60 13.77
N GLN A 112 -7.89 20.66 12.98
CA GLN A 112 -8.99 21.38 12.36
C GLN A 112 -9.61 20.58 11.20
N GLN A 113 -8.77 19.88 10.44
CA GLN A 113 -9.20 18.94 9.40
C GLN A 113 -9.80 17.65 9.99
N ALA A 114 -9.39 17.28 11.20
CA ALA A 114 -9.88 16.09 11.89
C ALA A 114 -11.36 16.18 12.34
N LYS A 115 -11.97 17.37 12.33
CA LYS A 115 -13.38 17.56 12.71
C LYS A 115 -14.36 16.80 11.80
N ASP A 116 -13.94 16.51 10.57
CA ASP A 116 -14.76 15.81 9.58
C ASP A 116 -14.56 14.29 9.59
N LEU A 117 -13.75 13.77 10.51
CA LEU A 117 -13.50 12.33 10.61
C LEU A 117 -14.67 11.65 11.35
N PRO A 118 -15.00 10.39 11.00
CA PRO A 118 -16.12 9.65 11.59
C PRO A 118 -15.85 9.15 13.03
N TYR A 119 -14.79 9.63 13.68
CA TYR A 119 -14.33 9.23 15.00
C TYR A 119 -13.66 10.39 15.74
N GLU A 120 -13.61 10.32 17.07
CA GLU A 120 -12.98 11.35 17.89
C GLU A 120 -11.45 11.30 17.72
N THR A 121 -10.83 12.46 17.53
CA THR A 121 -9.36 12.56 17.44
C THR A 121 -8.82 13.45 18.55
N GLY A 122 -7.84 12.96 19.29
CA GLY A 122 -7.10 13.72 20.30
C GLY A 122 -5.63 13.86 19.89
N ILE A 123 -5.04 15.03 20.17
CA ILE A 123 -3.61 15.29 19.99
C ILE A 123 -2.99 15.59 21.36
N PHE A 124 -1.86 14.97 21.64
CA PHE A 124 -1.21 14.99 22.95
C PHE A 124 0.30 15.19 22.81
N SER A 125 0.90 15.80 23.83
CA SER A 125 2.35 15.96 23.97
C SER A 125 3.02 14.72 24.58
N CYS A 126 2.27 13.88 25.31
CA CYS A 126 2.82 12.70 25.96
C CYS A 126 1.91 11.47 25.84
N GLY A 127 2.53 10.29 25.90
CA GLY A 127 1.82 9.01 25.78
C GLY A 127 0.86 8.72 26.92
N THR A 128 1.14 9.19 28.13
CA THR A 128 0.30 8.95 29.31
C THR A 128 -1.06 9.64 29.20
N GLU A 129 -1.07 10.92 28.80
CA GLU A 129 -2.31 11.68 28.59
C GLU A 129 -3.12 11.10 27.43
N ALA A 130 -2.46 10.80 26.30
CA ALA A 130 -3.07 10.17 25.15
C ALA A 130 -3.78 8.85 25.51
N THR A 131 -3.09 8.01 26.27
CA THR A 131 -3.62 6.72 26.73
C THR A 131 -4.79 6.91 27.70
N SER A 132 -4.65 7.82 28.67
CA SER A 132 -5.70 8.15 29.63
C SER A 132 -6.98 8.61 28.92
N TRP A 133 -6.86 9.51 27.96
CA TRP A 133 -7.98 9.99 27.15
C TRP A 133 -8.58 8.88 26.27
N LEU A 134 -7.74 8.08 25.61
CA LEU A 134 -8.19 7.02 24.72
C LEU A 134 -9.06 6.00 25.44
N PHE A 135 -8.71 5.66 26.69
CA PHE A 135 -9.44 4.70 27.52
C PHE A 135 -10.47 5.32 28.48
N ALA A 136 -10.68 6.65 28.44
CA ALA A 136 -11.62 7.33 29.33
C ALA A 136 -13.05 6.79 29.15
N GLY A 137 -13.65 6.30 30.24
CA GLY A 137 -15.01 5.72 30.25
C GLY A 137 -15.08 4.23 29.90
N ILE A 138 -13.97 3.60 29.51
CA ILE A 138 -13.91 2.16 29.27
C ILE A 138 -13.63 1.47 30.59
N LYS A 139 -14.54 0.57 31.04
CA LYS A 139 -14.30 -0.26 32.23
C LYS A 139 -13.02 -1.05 31.99
N LYS A 140 -11.98 -0.71 32.75
CA LYS A 140 -10.63 -1.26 32.62
C LYS A 140 -10.70 -2.79 32.81
N LYS A 141 -10.81 -3.54 31.72
CA LYS A 141 -10.31 -4.92 31.73
C LYS A 141 -8.82 -4.78 31.93
N SER A 142 -8.29 -5.39 32.99
CA SER A 142 -6.85 -5.41 33.26
C SER A 142 -6.15 -5.93 32.00
N CYS A 143 -5.52 -5.03 31.24
CA CYS A 143 -4.72 -5.40 30.09
C CYS A 143 -3.29 -5.57 30.61
N ALA A 144 -2.78 -6.79 30.55
CA ALA A 144 -1.37 -7.00 30.82
C ALA A 144 -0.58 -6.40 29.64
N PRO A 145 0.63 -5.85 29.87
CA PRO A 145 1.53 -5.46 28.79
C PRO A 145 1.78 -6.57 27.75
N ASP A 146 1.63 -7.83 28.17
CA ASP A 146 1.86 -9.03 27.37
C ASP A 146 0.69 -9.37 26.40
N ASP A 147 -0.44 -8.67 26.48
CA ASP A 147 -1.61 -8.89 25.61
C ASP A 147 -1.47 -8.26 24.21
N LEU A 148 -0.32 -7.64 23.92
CA LEU A 148 -0.07 -6.94 22.66
C LEU A 148 0.59 -7.86 21.63
N LEU A 149 -0.19 -8.26 20.62
CA LEU A 149 0.29 -9.02 19.48
C LEU A 149 1.03 -8.10 18.51
N ALA A 150 2.30 -8.39 18.22
CA ALA A 150 3.06 -7.67 17.20
C ALA A 150 2.52 -8.00 15.80
N ILE A 151 2.21 -6.98 15.02
CA ILE A 151 1.80 -7.14 13.61
C ILE A 151 3.07 -6.97 12.75
N PRO A 152 3.51 -8.01 12.03
CA PRO A 152 4.67 -7.90 11.16
C PRO A 152 4.38 -6.92 10.03
N MET A 153 5.31 -5.99 9.80
CA MET A 153 5.32 -5.14 8.61
C MET A 153 5.94 -5.94 7.46
N SER A 154 5.16 -6.81 6.83
CA SER A 154 5.55 -7.50 5.59
C SER A 154 4.86 -6.87 4.38
N ASP A 155 5.46 -7.06 3.20
CA ASP A 155 4.94 -6.59 1.90
C ASP A 155 3.62 -7.23 1.48
N ASN A 156 3.14 -8.19 2.27
CA ASN A 156 1.79 -8.76 2.31
C ASN A 156 1.37 -8.72 3.77
N LEU A 157 0.45 -7.83 4.16
CA LEU A 157 -0.21 -7.97 5.46
C LEU A 157 -0.89 -9.33 5.43
N PRO A 158 -0.41 -10.34 6.18
CA PRO A 158 -1.01 -11.66 6.16
C PRO A 158 -2.47 -11.54 6.58
N ASP A 159 -3.31 -12.54 6.27
CA ASP A 159 -4.70 -12.58 6.71
C ASP A 159 -4.78 -12.36 8.23
N LEU A 160 -4.98 -11.10 8.61
CA LEU A 160 -4.89 -10.62 9.99
C LEU A 160 -5.97 -11.24 10.88
N THR A 161 -6.98 -11.87 10.26
CA THR A 161 -8.02 -12.62 10.97
C THR A 161 -7.47 -13.88 11.65
N ASN A 162 -6.31 -14.40 11.21
CA ASN A 162 -5.69 -15.61 11.74
C ASN A 162 -4.49 -15.33 12.66
N LEU A 163 -4.39 -14.14 13.28
CA LEU A 163 -3.30 -13.87 14.23
C LEU A 163 -3.34 -14.89 15.39
N PRO A 164 -2.26 -15.65 15.62
CA PRO A 164 -2.26 -16.73 16.58
C PRO A 164 -2.41 -16.18 18.01
N LEU A 165 -3.59 -16.41 18.60
CA LEU A 165 -3.87 -16.17 20.01
C LEU A 165 -3.18 -17.26 20.85
N SER A 166 -1.87 -17.13 21.08
CA SER A 166 -1.10 -17.96 22.02
C SER A 166 -0.98 -19.47 21.69
N SER A 167 0.19 -20.00 22.04
CA SER A 167 0.81 -21.26 21.62
C SER A 167 0.10 -22.56 22.00
N SER A 168 -0.35 -23.31 20.99
CA SER A 168 -0.12 -24.77 20.85
C SER A 168 -0.34 -25.19 19.38
N SER A 169 0.66 -25.81 18.75
CA SER A 169 0.66 -26.29 17.35
C SER A 169 -0.44 -27.35 17.12
N PRO A 170 -0.96 -27.54 15.88
CA PRO A 170 -0.22 -28.24 14.80
C PRO A 170 -0.39 -27.62 13.39
N GLU A 171 0.42 -28.12 12.45
CA GLU A 171 0.38 -27.85 11.01
C GLU A 171 -1.05 -27.68 10.48
N GLN A 172 -1.35 -26.52 9.91
CA GLN A 172 -2.58 -26.35 9.15
C GLN A 172 -2.46 -27.04 7.79
N PRO A 173 -3.49 -27.78 7.35
CA PRO A 173 -3.52 -28.40 6.05
C PRO A 173 -3.50 -27.31 4.98
N VAL A 174 -2.55 -27.43 4.05
CA VAL A 174 -2.52 -26.67 2.79
C VAL A 174 -3.89 -26.78 2.16
N SER A 175 -4.62 -25.66 2.09
CA SER A 175 -5.91 -25.58 1.43
C SER A 175 -5.71 -25.83 -0.05
N THR A 176 -5.87 -27.09 -0.46
CA THR A 176 -5.99 -27.50 -1.86
C THR A 176 -7.40 -27.17 -2.32
N GLY A 177 -7.71 -25.87 -2.41
CA GLY A 177 -8.81 -25.43 -3.26
C GLY A 177 -8.54 -25.92 -4.68
N PRO A 178 -9.59 -26.28 -5.45
CA PRO A 178 -9.41 -26.59 -6.86
C PRO A 178 -8.62 -25.44 -7.52
N PRO A 179 -7.60 -25.74 -8.35
CA PRO A 179 -6.80 -24.72 -8.99
C PRO A 179 -7.74 -23.71 -9.62
N ALA A 180 -7.62 -22.43 -9.28
CA ALA A 180 -8.50 -21.38 -9.77
C ALA A 180 -8.56 -21.46 -11.30
N GLU A 181 -9.64 -22.08 -11.81
CA GLU A 181 -9.81 -22.39 -13.22
C GLU A 181 -9.99 -21.08 -13.97
N GLY A 182 -8.90 -20.53 -14.51
CA GLY A 182 -8.99 -19.28 -15.26
C GLY A 182 -7.68 -18.55 -15.53
N ASN A 183 -6.58 -18.87 -14.84
CA ASN A 183 -5.30 -18.23 -15.12
C ASN A 183 -4.47 -19.05 -16.12
N VAL A 184 -4.17 -18.46 -17.27
CA VAL A 184 -3.30 -19.05 -18.31
C VAL A 184 -1.94 -18.35 -18.27
N MET A 185 -0.88 -19.09 -18.01
CA MET A 185 0.50 -18.60 -18.12
C MET A 185 0.84 -18.38 -19.59
N LEU A 186 1.11 -17.12 -19.97
CA LEU A 186 1.42 -16.75 -21.36
C LEU A 186 2.93 -16.65 -21.59
N PHE A 187 3.68 -16.17 -20.60
CA PHE A 187 5.12 -16.00 -20.68
C PHE A 187 5.75 -16.05 -19.29
N ARG A 188 6.90 -16.72 -19.19
CA ARG A 188 7.63 -16.86 -17.92
C ARG A 188 9.13 -16.88 -18.17
N THR A 189 9.84 -16.07 -17.41
CA THR A 189 11.30 -16.11 -17.26
C THR A 189 11.65 -16.23 -15.78
N ASP A 190 12.93 -16.13 -15.45
CA ASP A 190 13.41 -15.99 -14.07
C ASP A 190 13.19 -14.58 -13.48
N PHE A 191 12.75 -13.61 -14.29
CA PHE A 191 12.55 -12.22 -13.89
C PHE A 191 11.13 -11.68 -14.06
N VAL A 192 10.30 -12.26 -14.93
CA VAL A 192 8.91 -11.81 -15.13
C VAL A 192 7.98 -12.98 -15.42
N GLU A 193 6.75 -12.86 -14.90
CA GLU A 193 5.62 -13.72 -15.25
C GLU A 193 4.51 -12.87 -15.86
N VAL A 194 3.96 -13.35 -16.99
CA VAL A 194 2.79 -12.76 -17.63
C VAL A 194 1.68 -13.81 -17.69
N ASN A 195 0.59 -13.54 -16.99
CA ASN A 195 -0.56 -14.42 -16.89
C ASN A 195 -1.81 -13.72 -17.43
N LEU A 196 -2.71 -14.49 -18.04
CA LEU A 196 -4.04 -14.03 -18.44
C LEU A 196 -5.09 -14.63 -17.51
N CYS A 197 -5.77 -13.78 -16.75
CA CYS A 197 -7.00 -14.15 -16.07
C CYS A 197 -8.14 -14.15 -17.08
N GLN A 198 -8.49 -15.33 -17.61
CA GLN A 198 -9.47 -15.50 -18.69
C GLN A 198 -10.86 -15.02 -18.28
N GLN A 199 -11.30 -15.34 -17.06
CA GLN A 199 -12.63 -15.00 -16.57
C GLN A 199 -12.85 -13.48 -16.52
N GLN A 200 -11.84 -12.74 -16.05
CA GLN A 200 -11.93 -11.29 -15.88
C GLN A 200 -11.36 -10.50 -17.07
N ARG A 201 -10.74 -11.20 -18.04
CA ARG A 201 -9.97 -10.65 -19.17
C ARG A 201 -8.92 -9.63 -18.71
N ILE A 202 -8.13 -9.99 -17.70
CA ILE A 202 -7.06 -9.15 -17.14
C ILE A 202 -5.70 -9.75 -17.52
N LEU A 203 -4.80 -8.93 -18.06
CA LEU A 203 -3.39 -9.28 -18.16
C LEU A 203 -2.69 -8.94 -16.85
N LEU A 204 -1.97 -9.90 -16.29
CA LEU A 204 -1.22 -9.78 -15.03
C LEU A 204 0.27 -9.87 -15.37
N VAL A 205 1.03 -8.84 -15.02
CA VAL A 205 2.49 -8.80 -15.18
C VAL A 205 3.11 -8.73 -13.80
N CYS A 206 3.94 -9.71 -13.44
CA CYS A 206 4.59 -9.76 -12.14
C CYS A 206 6.11 -9.84 -12.29
N TRP A 207 6.83 -8.84 -11.77
CA TRP A 207 8.28 -8.88 -11.71
C TRP A 207 8.74 -9.73 -10.53
N LEU A 208 9.67 -10.66 -10.77
CA LEU A 208 10.09 -11.66 -9.79
C LEU A 208 11.32 -11.23 -8.98
N ARG A 209 12.14 -10.36 -9.55
CA ARG A 209 13.40 -9.82 -8.99
C ARG A 209 13.76 -8.50 -9.69
N PRO A 210 14.74 -7.73 -9.17
CA PRO A 210 15.26 -6.59 -9.91
C PRO A 210 15.82 -7.02 -11.26
N VAL A 211 15.64 -6.15 -12.25
CA VAL A 211 15.98 -6.42 -13.64
C VAL A 211 16.99 -5.43 -14.19
N ILE A 212 17.73 -5.88 -15.20
CA ILE A 212 18.54 -5.01 -16.05
C ILE A 212 17.75 -4.57 -17.29
N SER A 213 18.24 -3.56 -18.01
CA SER A 213 17.49 -2.88 -19.07
C SER A 213 16.90 -3.79 -20.14
N TRP A 214 17.65 -4.78 -20.62
CA TRP A 214 17.14 -5.66 -21.68
C TRP A 214 16.05 -6.62 -21.17
N GLU A 215 16.17 -7.12 -19.93
CA GLU A 215 15.15 -7.95 -19.29
C GLU A 215 13.86 -7.16 -19.09
N TYR A 216 14.00 -5.91 -18.63
CA TYR A 216 12.87 -4.99 -18.47
C TYR A 216 12.13 -4.76 -19.79
N ARG A 217 12.87 -4.39 -20.84
CA ARG A 217 12.29 -4.11 -22.16
C ARG A 217 11.60 -5.34 -22.74
N GLN A 218 12.23 -6.51 -22.63
CA GLN A 218 11.64 -7.77 -23.07
C GLN A 218 10.31 -8.06 -22.36
N GLY A 219 10.27 -7.93 -21.03
CA GLY A 219 9.05 -8.17 -20.26
C GLY A 219 7.90 -7.22 -20.64
N ILE A 220 8.20 -5.93 -20.85
CA ILE A 220 7.22 -4.94 -21.30
C ILE A 220 6.76 -5.18 -22.75
N GLU A 221 7.68 -5.56 -23.65
CA GLU A 221 7.35 -5.86 -25.04
C GLU A 221 6.45 -7.10 -25.15
N GLU A 222 6.75 -8.17 -24.41
CA GLU A 222 5.89 -9.38 -24.37
C GLU A 222 4.52 -9.07 -23.78
N ALA A 223 4.45 -8.34 -22.67
CA ALA A 223 3.18 -7.89 -22.11
C ALA A 223 2.37 -7.04 -23.10
N GLY A 224 3.01 -6.10 -23.80
CA GLY A 224 2.40 -5.28 -24.84
C GLY A 224 1.87 -6.12 -26.01
N ARG A 225 2.64 -7.13 -26.46
CA ARG A 225 2.20 -8.06 -27.50
C ARG A 225 0.93 -8.80 -27.11
N PHE A 226 0.88 -9.38 -25.90
CA PHE A 226 -0.31 -10.08 -25.42
C PHE A 226 -1.51 -9.15 -25.22
N LEU A 227 -1.28 -7.92 -24.74
CA LEU A 227 -2.34 -6.93 -24.58
C LEU A 227 -3.05 -6.64 -25.92
N LEU A 228 -2.28 -6.50 -27.00
CA LEU A 228 -2.77 -6.27 -28.36
C LEU A 228 -3.43 -7.54 -28.95
N GLU A 229 -2.75 -8.67 -28.85
CA GLU A 229 -3.19 -9.96 -29.41
C GLU A 229 -4.56 -10.40 -28.84
N TYR A 230 -4.71 -10.31 -27.52
CA TYR A 230 -5.95 -10.70 -26.83
C TYR A 230 -6.98 -9.55 -26.72
N ARG A 231 -6.66 -8.36 -27.25
CA ARG A 231 -7.50 -7.15 -27.20
C ARG A 231 -8.03 -6.87 -25.79
N LEU A 232 -7.14 -6.91 -24.81
CA LEU A 232 -7.50 -6.79 -23.40
C LEU A 232 -7.72 -5.32 -23.03
N GLU A 233 -8.67 -5.09 -22.13
CA GLU A 233 -9.02 -3.74 -21.66
C GLU A 233 -8.42 -3.41 -20.29
N LYS A 234 -7.84 -4.41 -19.62
CA LYS A 234 -7.41 -4.36 -18.23
C LYS A 234 -6.00 -4.95 -18.09
N LEU A 235 -5.11 -4.19 -17.46
CA LEU A 235 -3.73 -4.58 -17.18
C LEU A 235 -3.43 -4.31 -15.71
N LEU A 236 -2.86 -5.31 -15.04
CA LEU A 236 -2.26 -5.21 -13.72
C LEU A 236 -0.75 -5.42 -13.85
N ILE A 237 0.03 -4.49 -13.31
CA ILE A 237 1.49 -4.62 -13.24
C ILE A 237 1.92 -4.61 -11.77
N ASN A 238 2.51 -5.71 -11.30
CA ASN A 238 3.13 -5.80 -9.99
C ASN A 238 4.62 -5.43 -10.08
N ASN A 239 4.93 -4.20 -9.67
CA ASN A 239 6.27 -3.61 -9.72
C ASN A 239 7.04 -3.73 -8.40
N GLN A 240 6.50 -4.41 -7.38
CA GLN A 240 7.11 -4.48 -6.04
C GLN A 240 8.55 -5.02 -6.05
N ARG A 241 8.90 -5.88 -7.00
CA ARG A 241 10.25 -6.46 -7.12
C ARG A 241 11.07 -5.96 -8.31
N LEU A 242 10.54 -5.03 -9.12
CA LEU A 242 11.17 -4.57 -10.37
C LEU A 242 12.52 -3.87 -10.13
N GLY A 243 12.69 -3.22 -8.97
CA GLY A 243 13.83 -2.35 -8.69
C GLY A 243 13.70 -0.97 -9.33
N VAL A 244 14.76 -0.15 -9.22
CA VAL A 244 14.77 1.22 -9.75
C VAL A 244 15.19 1.20 -11.23
N LEU A 245 14.34 1.76 -12.09
CA LEU A 245 14.64 1.92 -13.52
C LEU A 245 15.61 3.08 -13.75
N ASN A 246 16.57 2.90 -14.65
CA ASN A 246 17.42 4.00 -15.11
C ASN A 246 16.63 4.97 -16.01
N ILE A 247 17.19 6.17 -16.24
CA ILE A 247 16.52 7.24 -16.99
C ILE A 247 16.21 6.82 -18.44
N ASP A 248 17.09 6.05 -19.07
CA ASP A 248 16.91 5.61 -20.45
C ASP A 248 15.71 4.66 -20.58
N ASP A 249 15.55 3.74 -19.62
CA ASP A 249 14.42 2.81 -19.58
C ASP A 249 13.10 3.53 -19.21
N GLN A 250 13.14 4.57 -18.39
CA GLN A 250 11.98 5.42 -18.12
C GLN A 250 11.52 6.17 -19.38
N ASN A 251 12.47 6.76 -20.12
CA ASN A 251 12.17 7.45 -21.38
C ASN A 251 11.62 6.47 -22.43
N TRP A 252 12.25 5.30 -22.56
CA TRP A 252 11.81 4.25 -23.46
C TRP A 252 10.41 3.73 -23.10
N LEU A 253 10.14 3.52 -21.81
CA LEU A 253 8.83 3.07 -21.33
C LEU A 253 7.75 4.10 -21.65
N ALA A 254 7.99 5.39 -21.37
CA ALA A 254 7.01 6.43 -21.66
C ALA A 254 6.61 6.43 -23.15
N ALA A 255 7.59 6.40 -24.06
CA ALA A 255 7.36 6.36 -25.50
C ALA A 255 6.64 5.08 -25.94
N THR A 256 7.06 3.93 -25.40
CA THR A 256 6.49 2.62 -25.73
C THR A 256 5.06 2.48 -25.21
N SER A 257 4.78 2.91 -23.98
CA SER A 257 3.45 2.91 -23.36
C SER A 257 2.49 3.78 -24.15
N ILE A 258 2.87 5.00 -24.56
CA ILE A 258 2.02 5.87 -25.39
C ILE A 258 1.62 5.14 -26.69
N ARG A 259 2.60 4.53 -27.37
CA ARG A 259 2.34 3.77 -28.61
C ARG A 259 1.45 2.55 -28.37
N LEU A 260 1.74 1.73 -27.36
CA LEU A 260 0.98 0.52 -27.06
C LEU A 260 -0.46 0.85 -26.66
N ILE A 261 -0.65 1.85 -25.80
CA ILE A 261 -1.98 2.26 -25.35
C ILE A 261 -2.80 2.77 -26.54
N ALA A 262 -2.23 3.63 -27.39
CA ALA A 262 -2.89 4.15 -28.59
C ALA A 262 -3.31 3.06 -29.60
N GLN A 263 -2.67 1.88 -29.58
CA GLN A 263 -2.96 0.76 -30.46
C GLN A 263 -3.83 -0.33 -29.80
N SER A 264 -4.07 -0.22 -28.49
CA SER A 264 -4.76 -1.24 -27.69
C SER A 264 -6.18 -0.81 -27.34
N ASN A 265 -6.93 -1.74 -26.75
CA ASN A 265 -8.23 -1.45 -26.12
C ASN A 265 -8.08 -1.16 -24.62
N LEU A 266 -6.87 -0.85 -24.14
CA LEU A 266 -6.63 -0.66 -22.70
C LEU A 266 -7.47 0.50 -22.16
N LYS A 267 -8.37 0.19 -21.23
CA LYS A 267 -9.18 1.18 -20.51
C LYS A 267 -8.69 1.39 -19.08
N ARG A 268 -8.10 0.36 -18.46
CA ARG A 268 -7.65 0.40 -17.07
C ARG A 268 -6.28 -0.22 -16.87
N LEU A 269 -5.41 0.55 -16.24
CA LEU A 269 -4.08 0.15 -15.80
C LEU A 269 -4.01 0.25 -14.28
N ALA A 270 -3.83 -0.89 -13.62
CA ALA A 270 -3.49 -0.95 -12.22
C ALA A 270 -1.99 -1.21 -12.07
N VAL A 271 -1.32 -0.42 -11.24
CA VAL A 271 0.11 -0.59 -10.95
C VAL A 271 0.27 -0.80 -9.45
N ILE A 272 0.85 -1.93 -9.05
CA ILE A 272 1.24 -2.17 -7.66
C ILE A 272 2.65 -1.60 -7.50
N SER A 273 2.74 -0.43 -6.88
CA SER A 273 4.02 0.25 -6.67
C SER A 273 4.81 -0.43 -5.57
N SER A 274 6.14 -0.36 -5.71
CA SER A 274 7.06 -0.71 -4.63
C SER A 274 6.95 0.27 -3.45
N SER A 275 7.37 -0.18 -2.27
CA SER A 275 7.63 0.69 -1.12
C SER A 275 8.84 1.61 -1.32
N ASP A 276 9.65 1.38 -2.36
CA ASP A 276 10.77 2.25 -2.70
C ASP A 276 10.30 3.63 -3.21
N ILE A 277 10.76 4.67 -2.53
CA ILE A 277 10.47 6.09 -2.83
C ILE A 277 10.93 6.47 -4.23
N LEU A 278 12.11 6.02 -4.65
CA LEU A 278 12.68 6.37 -5.96
C LEU A 278 11.82 5.80 -7.09
N GLN A 279 11.27 4.60 -6.87
CA GLN A 279 10.37 3.98 -7.80
C GLN A 279 9.01 4.70 -7.87
N GLN A 280 8.47 5.17 -6.74
CA GLN A 280 7.23 5.96 -6.73
C GLN A 280 7.38 7.31 -7.45
N LEU A 281 8.50 8.01 -7.27
CA LEU A 281 8.77 9.25 -8.01
C LEU A 281 8.89 9.01 -9.52
N THR A 282 9.46 7.86 -9.88
CA THR A 282 9.54 7.40 -11.27
C THR A 282 8.14 7.14 -11.84
N ASP A 283 7.30 6.43 -11.09
CA ASP A 283 5.91 6.14 -11.45
C ASP A 283 5.11 7.44 -11.67
N GLU A 284 5.23 8.43 -10.78
CA GLU A 284 4.57 9.75 -10.91
C GLU A 284 5.03 10.52 -12.15
N THR A 285 6.33 10.49 -12.45
CA THR A 285 6.91 11.15 -13.62
C THR A 285 6.44 10.50 -14.92
N LEU A 286 6.34 9.17 -14.94
CA LEU A 286 5.83 8.40 -16.08
C LEU A 286 4.34 8.67 -16.30
N ASP A 287 3.53 8.68 -15.24
CA ASP A 287 2.09 8.97 -15.31
C ASP A 287 1.83 10.34 -15.93
N ALA A 288 2.55 11.37 -15.48
CA ALA A 288 2.43 12.72 -16.02
C ALA A 288 2.73 12.78 -17.53
N ARG A 289 3.76 12.07 -17.99
CA ARG A 289 4.12 12.00 -19.41
C ARG A 289 3.07 11.26 -20.22
N VAL A 290 2.61 10.11 -19.76
CA VAL A 290 1.59 9.34 -20.50
C VAL A 290 0.26 10.10 -20.55
N LYS A 291 -0.14 10.78 -19.48
CA LYS A 291 -1.36 11.60 -19.45
C LYS A 291 -1.31 12.82 -20.38
N SER A 292 -0.12 13.36 -20.65
CA SER A 292 0.03 14.45 -21.61
C SER A 292 -0.28 14.06 -23.07
N ALA A 293 -0.40 12.76 -23.37
CA ALA A 293 -0.71 12.25 -24.71
C ALA A 293 -2.22 12.15 -25.01
N ASP A 294 -3.10 12.64 -24.13
CA ASP A 294 -4.57 12.65 -24.28
C ASP A 294 -5.19 11.27 -24.60
N LEU A 295 -4.66 10.23 -23.95
CA LEU A 295 -5.13 8.85 -24.13
C LEU A 295 -6.31 8.56 -23.20
N GLN A 296 -7.37 7.95 -23.73
CA GLN A 296 -8.59 7.61 -22.98
C GLN A 296 -8.43 6.32 -22.16
N PHE A 297 -7.66 6.38 -21.08
CA PHE A 297 -7.55 5.27 -20.12
C PHE A 297 -7.38 5.76 -18.68
N HIS A 298 -7.58 4.87 -17.73
CA HIS A 298 -7.45 5.17 -16.31
C HIS A 298 -6.29 4.41 -15.69
N THR A 299 -5.32 5.14 -15.13
CA THR A 299 -4.26 4.58 -14.31
C THR A 299 -4.60 4.74 -12.84
N ARG A 300 -4.43 3.68 -12.05
CA ARG A 300 -4.46 3.76 -10.59
C ARG A 300 -3.33 2.96 -9.96
N TYR A 301 -2.74 3.55 -8.94
CA TYR A 301 -1.64 2.96 -8.18
C TYR A 301 -2.17 2.32 -6.90
N PHE A 302 -1.66 1.13 -6.61
CA PHE A 302 -2.03 0.29 -5.49
C PHE A 302 -0.79 -0.18 -4.73
N PHE A 303 -1.01 -0.70 -3.53
CA PHE A 303 0.03 -1.35 -2.72
C PHE A 303 -0.21 -2.85 -2.60
N TRP A 304 -1.48 -3.26 -2.74
CA TRP A 304 -1.91 -4.64 -2.59
C TRP A 304 -2.57 -5.10 -3.87
N GLU A 305 -2.29 -6.35 -4.23
CA GLU A 305 -2.84 -6.98 -5.43
C GLU A 305 -4.37 -7.10 -5.37
N ASP A 306 -4.91 -7.50 -4.22
CA ASP A 306 -6.36 -7.68 -4.04
C ASP A 306 -7.16 -6.40 -4.31
N GLU A 307 -6.69 -5.24 -3.80
CA GLU A 307 -7.34 -3.94 -4.03
C GLU A 307 -7.30 -3.55 -5.52
N ALA A 308 -6.18 -3.86 -6.18
CA ALA A 308 -5.98 -3.59 -7.59
C ALA A 308 -6.92 -4.45 -8.46
N LEU A 309 -7.01 -5.73 -8.13
CA LEU A 309 -7.90 -6.70 -8.79
C LEU A 309 -9.38 -6.34 -8.57
N GLU A 310 -9.77 -5.98 -7.35
CA GLU A 310 -11.14 -5.52 -7.05
C GLU A 310 -11.49 -4.30 -7.92
N TRP A 311 -10.59 -3.31 -7.99
CA TRP A 311 -10.79 -2.13 -8.82
C TRP A 311 -10.84 -2.46 -10.32
N LEU A 312 -10.04 -3.40 -10.81
CA LEU A 312 -10.10 -3.86 -12.20
C LEU A 312 -11.38 -4.67 -12.48
N ALA A 313 -11.93 -5.38 -11.49
CA ALA A 313 -13.13 -6.20 -11.64
C ALA A 313 -14.41 -5.37 -11.79
N LEU A 314 -14.50 -4.19 -11.16
CA LEU A 314 -15.66 -3.30 -11.27
C LEU A 314 -16.01 -3.02 -12.73
N SER A 315 -17.25 -3.28 -13.18
CA SER A 315 -17.71 -2.86 -14.51
C SER A 315 -17.71 -1.33 -14.58
N PHE A 316 -17.09 -0.75 -15.62
CA PHE A 316 -17.36 0.65 -15.93
C PHE A 316 -18.61 0.62 -16.79
N GLU A 317 -19.74 1.00 -16.21
CA GLU A 317 -20.81 1.54 -17.03
C GLU A 317 -20.28 2.89 -17.52
N ALA A 318 -20.01 3.00 -18.81
CA ALA A 318 -19.70 4.29 -19.38
C ALA A 318 -20.89 5.21 -19.07
N PRO A 319 -20.69 6.43 -18.53
CA PRO A 319 -21.79 7.36 -18.40
C PRO A 319 -22.39 7.51 -19.80
N GLU A 320 -23.69 7.21 -19.94
CA GLU A 320 -24.41 7.40 -21.20
C GLU A 320 -24.21 8.86 -21.62
N LEU A 321 -23.51 9.05 -22.74
CA LEU A 321 -23.28 10.35 -23.38
C LEU A 321 -24.53 10.79 -24.14
#